data_AF-A0A537FFL3-F1
#
_entry.id   AF-A0A537FFL3-F1
#
_cell.length_a   1.000
_cell.length_b   1.000
_cell.length_c   1.000
_cell.angle_alpha   90.00
_cell.angle_beta   90.00
_cell.angle_gamma   90.00
#
_symmetry.space_group_name_H-M   'P 1'
#
loop_
_entity.id
_entity.type
_entity.pdbx_description
1 polymer ?
#
loop_
_entity_poly.entity_id
_entity_poly.type
_entity_poly.pdbx_seq_one_letter_code
_entity_poly.pdbx_strand_id
1 'polypeptide(L)'
;TSHYDLSETVRVASTTVRIVASFKRDDARIRTVIASKHGQRRTARTGHLLHNATKTIVALAVQRRQVIVLENIQSIRALYCKGNGQGRKYRGRMNAWSFSEAQRQLEYKARWIGLPVIRLSRRETRGSSMTCPRCGERLQSDKRLKR
;
A
#
# COMPACT_ATOMS: atom_id res chain seq x y z
N THR A 1 -16.62 -0.92 -12.26
CA THR A 1 -15.47 -1.32 -11.41
C THR A 1 -15.44 -0.42 -10.20
N SER A 2 -15.50 -0.96 -8.98
CA SER A 2 -15.40 -0.15 -7.76
C SER A 2 -13.91 0.01 -7.41
N HIS A 3 -13.45 1.25 -7.26
CA HIS A 3 -12.07 1.58 -6.89
C HIS A 3 -12.04 2.06 -5.44
N TYR A 4 -11.27 1.39 -4.59
CA TYR A 4 -11.08 1.77 -3.20
C TYR A 4 -9.75 2.53 -3.05
N ASP A 5 -9.83 3.83 -2.79
CA ASP A 5 -8.65 4.67 -2.67
C ASP A 5 -8.00 4.54 -1.28
N LEU A 6 -6.78 3.99 -1.25
CA LEU A 6 -5.95 3.90 -0.03
C LEU A 6 -4.94 5.05 0.07
N SER A 7 -5.01 6.08 -0.79
CA SER A 7 -4.10 7.23 -0.77
C SER A 7 -4.13 7.99 0.56
N GLU A 8 -5.27 7.95 1.26
CA GLU A 8 -5.42 8.54 2.59
C GLU A 8 -4.44 7.95 3.61
N THR A 9 -4.16 6.64 3.53
CA THR A 9 -3.19 6.00 4.43
C THR A 9 -1.79 6.59 4.29
N VAL A 10 -1.42 6.97 3.07
CA VAL A 10 -0.15 7.61 2.73
C VAL A 10 -0.14 9.07 3.16
N ARG A 11 -1.27 9.78 3.04
CA ARG A 11 -1.45 11.15 3.56
C ARG A 11 -1.32 11.22 5.08
N VAL A 12 -1.92 10.26 5.79
CA VAL A 12 -1.80 10.15 7.26
C VAL A 12 -0.34 9.94 7.67
N ALA A 13 0.38 9.06 6.96
CA ALA A 13 1.79 8.81 7.24
C ALA A 13 2.68 10.03 6.97
N SER A 14 2.50 10.72 5.84
CA SER A 14 3.28 11.92 5.50
C SER A 14 3.01 13.07 6.47
N THR A 15 1.76 13.26 6.87
CA THR A 15 1.35 14.27 7.85
C THR A 15 1.97 13.99 9.21
N THR A 16 1.99 12.72 9.64
CA THR A 16 2.63 12.32 10.90
C THR A 16 4.12 12.68 10.90
N VAL A 17 4.83 12.38 9.82
CA VAL A 17 6.25 12.73 9.67
C VAL A 17 6.46 14.24 9.75
N ARG A 18 5.60 15.04 9.08
CA ARG A 18 5.66 16.50 9.13
C ARG A 18 5.44 17.06 10.53
N ILE A 19 4.46 16.51 11.26
CA ILE A 19 4.17 16.90 12.64
C ILE A 19 5.37 16.58 13.54
N VAL A 20 5.89 15.35 13.49
CA VAL A 20 7.05 14.95 14.31
C VAL A 20 8.27 15.83 14.02
N ALA A 21 8.51 16.17 12.74
CA ALA A 21 9.61 17.05 12.33
C ALA A 21 9.44 18.52 12.77
N SER A 22 8.22 18.96 13.08
CA SER A 22 7.97 20.34 13.53
C SER A 22 8.39 20.58 14.98
N PHE A 23 8.52 19.53 15.79
CA PHE A 23 8.99 19.65 17.17
C PHE A 23 10.52 19.82 17.21
N LYS A 24 10.99 20.97 17.70
CA LYS A 24 12.41 21.36 17.71
C LYS A 24 13.10 21.24 19.09
N ARG A 25 12.45 20.63 20.08
CA ARG A 25 12.98 20.55 21.45
C ARG A 25 14.26 19.71 21.49
N ASP A 26 15.31 20.21 22.13
CA ASP A 26 16.59 19.52 22.28
C ASP A 26 16.61 18.59 23.51
N ASP A 27 15.67 17.63 23.53
CA ASP A 27 15.58 16.59 24.54
C ASP A 27 15.22 15.27 23.86
N ALA A 28 16.16 14.33 23.84
CA ALA A 28 16.00 13.05 23.17
C ALA A 28 14.87 12.19 23.78
N ARG A 29 14.70 12.24 25.11
CA ARG A 29 13.67 11.48 25.83
C ARG A 29 12.29 11.99 25.45
N ILE A 30 12.08 13.31 25.50
CA ILE A 30 10.80 13.93 25.13
C ILE A 30 10.50 13.72 23.65
N ARG A 31 11.49 13.87 22.77
CA ARG A 31 11.32 13.61 21.33
C ARG A 31 10.88 12.17 21.05
N THR A 32 11.45 11.20 21.77
CA THR A 32 11.09 9.78 21.63
C THR A 32 9.64 9.54 22.07
N VAL A 33 9.21 10.12 23.20
CA VAL A 33 7.82 10.02 23.66
C VAL A 33 6.85 10.62 22.65
N ILE A 34 7.15 11.80 22.11
CA ILE A 34 6.34 12.45 21.07
C ILE A 34 6.27 11.59 19.80
N ALA A 35 7.42 11.11 19.31
CA ALA A 35 7.48 10.25 18.13
C ALA A 35 6.67 8.97 18.31
N SER A 36 6.76 8.34 19.49
CA SER A 36 5.97 7.15 19.84
C SER A 36 4.47 7.44 19.84
N LYS A 37 4.04 8.49 20.53
CA LYS A 37 2.63 8.92 20.59
C LYS A 37 2.05 9.17 19.20
N HIS A 38 2.78 9.90 18.34
CA HIS A 38 2.34 10.17 16.98
C HIS A 38 2.43 8.91 16.09
N GLY A 39 3.40 8.03 16.32
CA GLY A 39 3.51 6.73 15.67
C GLY A 39 2.30 5.83 15.95
N GLN A 40 1.89 5.72 17.21
CA GLN A 40 0.71 4.96 17.62
C GLN A 40 -0.57 5.53 16.97
N ARG A 41 -0.75 6.85 17.01
CA ARG A 41 -1.89 7.53 16.36
C ARG A 41 -1.94 7.26 14.86
N ARG A 42 -0.78 7.30 14.19
CA ARG A 42 -0.67 6.96 12.76
C ARG A 42 -1.11 5.51 12.52
N THR A 43 -0.56 4.57 13.27
CA THR A 43 -0.88 3.14 13.13
C THR A 43 -2.36 2.87 13.35
N ALA A 44 -2.96 3.46 14.38
CA ALA A 44 -4.40 3.32 14.66
C ALA A 44 -5.26 3.87 13.49
N ARG A 45 -4.95 5.08 13.00
CA ARG A 45 -5.69 5.69 11.86
C ARG A 45 -5.55 4.88 10.59
N THR A 46 -4.32 4.50 10.23
CA THR A 46 -4.07 3.69 9.03
C THR A 46 -4.72 2.32 9.16
N GLY A 47 -4.65 1.69 10.33
CA GLY A 47 -5.31 0.42 10.61
C GLY A 47 -6.82 0.48 10.44
N HIS A 48 -7.48 1.52 10.96
CA HIS A 48 -8.92 1.73 10.80
C HIS A 48 -9.32 1.89 9.32
N LEU A 49 -8.60 2.72 8.56
CA LEU A 49 -8.87 2.92 7.13
C LEU A 49 -8.73 1.62 6.34
N LEU A 50 -7.65 0.86 6.59
CA LEU A 50 -7.43 -0.44 5.96
C LEU A 50 -8.52 -1.44 6.36
N HIS A 51 -8.91 -1.46 7.64
CA HIS A 51 -9.91 -2.40 8.13
C HIS A 51 -11.26 -2.16 7.46
N ASN A 52 -11.68 -0.91 7.31
CA ASN A 52 -12.93 -0.58 6.65
C ASN A 52 -12.88 -0.95 5.17
N ALA A 53 -11.83 -0.55 4.45
CA ALA A 53 -11.67 -0.85 3.03
C ALA A 53 -11.67 -2.36 2.76
N THR A 54 -10.87 -3.12 3.51
CA THR A 54 -10.77 -4.59 3.34
C THR A 54 -12.06 -5.29 3.74
N LYS A 55 -12.79 -4.80 4.75
CA LYS A 55 -14.11 -5.34 5.11
C LYS A 55 -15.10 -5.17 3.95
N THR A 56 -15.17 -3.98 3.35
CA THR A 56 -16.05 -3.73 2.19
C THR A 56 -15.68 -4.56 0.98
N ILE A 57 -14.38 -4.75 0.69
CA ILE A 57 -13.92 -5.58 -0.43
C ILE A 57 -14.37 -7.04 -0.25
N VAL A 58 -14.15 -7.61 0.94
CA VAL A 58 -14.54 -8.99 1.22
C VAL A 58 -16.05 -9.17 1.19
N ALA A 59 -16.81 -8.23 1.77
CA ALA A 59 -18.28 -8.26 1.72
C ALA A 59 -18.80 -8.23 0.27
N LEU A 60 -18.20 -7.40 -0.58
CA LEU A 60 -18.56 -7.31 -1.98
C LEU A 60 -18.23 -8.60 -2.75
N ALA A 61 -17.08 -9.22 -2.46
CA ALA A 61 -16.67 -10.47 -3.08
C ALA A 61 -17.65 -11.61 -2.74
N VAL A 62 -18.09 -11.68 -1.48
CA VAL A 62 -19.11 -12.65 -1.03
C VAL A 62 -20.45 -12.40 -1.74
N GLN A 63 -20.92 -11.15 -1.76
CA GLN A 63 -22.19 -10.79 -2.43
C GLN A 63 -22.19 -11.18 -3.91
N ARG A 64 -21.03 -11.04 -4.58
CA ARG A 64 -20.88 -11.34 -6.01
C ARG A 64 -20.43 -12.77 -6.30
N ARG A 65 -20.21 -13.61 -5.28
CA ARG A 65 -19.67 -14.97 -5.40
C ARG A 65 -18.34 -15.01 -6.17
N GLN A 66 -17.46 -14.05 -5.89
CA GLN A 66 -16.17 -13.88 -6.55
C GLN A 66 -15.00 -14.33 -5.67
N VAL A 67 -13.92 -14.80 -6.31
CA VAL A 67 -12.65 -15.13 -5.65
C VAL A 67 -11.79 -13.88 -5.54
N ILE A 68 -10.98 -13.77 -4.47
CA ILE A 68 -10.01 -12.68 -4.32
C ILE A 68 -8.66 -13.14 -4.88
N VAL A 69 -8.10 -12.36 -5.80
CA VAL A 69 -6.76 -12.59 -6.36
C VAL A 69 -5.81 -11.47 -5.88
N LEU A 70 -4.65 -11.86 -5.35
CA LEU A 70 -3.64 -10.95 -4.82
C LEU A 70 -2.32 -11.09 -5.59
N GLU A 71 -1.79 -9.96 -6.06
CA GLU A 71 -0.47 -9.89 -6.68
C GLU A 71 0.67 -10.08 -5.68
N ASN A 72 1.78 -10.67 -6.14
CA ASN A 72 3.00 -10.76 -5.34
C ASN A 72 3.86 -9.51 -5.47
N ILE A 73 3.63 -8.58 -4.55
CA ILE A 73 4.34 -7.29 -4.45
C ILE A 73 5.31 -7.21 -3.26
N GLN A 74 5.75 -8.34 -2.71
CA GLN A 74 6.62 -8.36 -1.53
C GLN A 74 7.95 -7.61 -1.75
N SER A 75 8.51 -7.68 -2.96
CA SER A 75 9.80 -7.05 -3.29
C SER A 75 9.69 -5.60 -3.78
N ILE A 76 8.50 -4.99 -3.80
CA ILE A 76 8.32 -3.64 -4.36
C ILE A 76 9.13 -2.59 -3.60
N ARG A 77 9.32 -2.76 -2.29
CA ARG A 77 10.09 -1.81 -1.45
C ARG A 77 11.57 -1.75 -1.84
N ALA A 78 12.14 -2.84 -2.35
CA ALA A 78 13.54 -2.88 -2.80
C ALA A 78 13.78 -1.89 -3.96
N LEU A 79 12.75 -1.59 -4.75
CA LEU A 79 12.83 -0.62 -5.86
C LEU A 79 12.95 0.84 -5.37
N TYR A 80 12.66 1.12 -4.10
CA TYR A 80 12.56 2.48 -3.54
C TYR A 80 13.63 2.76 -2.45
N CYS A 81 14.85 2.24 -2.65
CA CYS A 81 16.01 2.40 -1.77
C CYS A 81 16.82 3.68 -2.06
N LYS A 82 17.74 4.06 -1.16
CA LYS A 82 18.72 5.13 -1.45
C LYS A 82 19.66 4.65 -2.58
N GLY A 83 20.08 5.55 -3.47
CA GLY A 83 21.04 5.25 -4.55
C GLY A 83 20.44 4.93 -5.92
N ASN A 84 19.11 4.80 -6.02
CA ASN A 84 18.40 4.46 -7.26
C ASN A 84 17.99 5.68 -8.13
N GLY A 85 18.57 6.85 -7.89
CA GLY A 85 18.23 8.10 -8.59
C GLY A 85 16.85 8.70 -8.23
N GLN A 86 16.09 8.12 -7.30
CA GLN A 86 14.77 8.63 -6.93
C GLN A 86 14.83 9.64 -5.78
N GLY A 87 14.07 10.73 -5.92
CA GLY A 87 13.95 11.79 -4.92
C GLY A 87 13.41 11.30 -3.57
N ARG A 88 13.86 11.94 -2.48
CA ARG A 88 13.48 11.60 -1.09
C ARG A 88 11.95 11.58 -0.88
N LYS A 89 11.23 12.54 -1.46
CA LYS A 89 9.76 12.65 -1.35
C LYS A 89 9.05 11.44 -1.97
N TYR A 90 9.48 11.02 -3.16
CA TYR A 90 8.90 9.88 -3.86
C TYR A 90 9.14 8.57 -3.11
N ARG A 91 10.38 8.33 -2.67
CA ARG A 91 10.72 7.17 -1.84
C ARG A 91 9.94 7.13 -0.54
N GLY A 92 9.79 8.27 0.14
CA GLY A 92 8.98 8.37 1.36
C GLY A 92 7.52 7.98 1.12
N ARG A 93 6.93 8.45 0.01
CA ARG A 93 5.55 8.11 -0.38
C ARG A 93 5.37 6.62 -0.63
N MET A 94 6.25 6.01 -1.42
CA MET A 94 6.17 4.58 -1.75
C MET A 94 6.39 3.69 -0.53
N ASN A 95 7.31 4.06 0.36
CA ASN A 95 7.57 3.30 1.58
C ASN A 95 6.50 3.48 2.67
N ALA A 96 5.71 4.55 2.61
CA ALA A 96 4.59 4.79 3.52
C ALA A 96 3.34 3.97 3.17
N TRP A 97 3.27 3.42 1.95
CA TRP A 97 2.12 2.64 1.51
C TRP A 97 2.03 1.30 2.24
N SER A 98 0.90 1.06 2.89
CA SER A 98 0.66 -0.09 3.79
C SER A 98 0.05 -1.31 3.07
N PHE A 99 0.58 -1.67 1.91
CA PHE A 99 0.05 -2.75 1.07
C PHE A 99 0.12 -4.13 1.75
N SER A 100 1.19 -4.42 2.49
CA SER A 100 1.37 -5.72 3.15
C SER A 100 0.30 -5.97 4.21
N GLU A 101 -0.06 -4.92 4.96
CA GLU A 101 -1.13 -4.98 5.96
C GLU A 101 -2.51 -5.12 5.28
N ALA A 102 -2.73 -4.45 4.15
CA ALA A 102 -3.95 -4.63 3.37
C ALA A 102 -4.11 -6.08 2.89
N GLN A 103 -3.05 -6.68 2.33
CA GLN A 103 -3.04 -8.09 1.90
C GLN A 103 -3.29 -9.04 3.07
N ARG A 104 -2.59 -8.85 4.19
CA ARG A 104 -2.80 -9.61 5.43
C ARG A 104 -4.25 -9.56 5.89
N GLN A 105 -4.85 -8.37 5.87
CA GLN A 105 -6.24 -8.16 6.26
C GLN A 105 -7.24 -8.83 5.34
N LEU A 106 -7.03 -8.75 4.02
CA LEU A 106 -7.86 -9.46 3.05
C LEU A 106 -7.80 -10.97 3.28
N GLU A 107 -6.61 -11.51 3.49
CA GLU A 107 -6.41 -12.96 3.69
C GLU A 107 -7.10 -13.50 4.93
N TYR A 108 -6.88 -12.88 6.10
CA TYR A 108 -7.52 -13.42 7.31
C TYR A 108 -9.05 -13.23 7.26
N LYS A 109 -9.55 -12.11 6.72
CA LYS A 109 -11.00 -11.86 6.62
C LYS A 109 -11.67 -12.80 5.63
N ALA A 110 -11.03 -13.05 4.49
CA ALA A 110 -11.51 -14.01 3.51
C ALA A 110 -11.52 -15.42 4.10
N ARG A 111 -10.43 -15.81 4.77
CA ARG A 111 -10.33 -17.11 5.47
C ARG A 111 -11.41 -17.29 6.53
N TRP A 112 -11.74 -16.25 7.31
CA TRP A 112 -12.82 -16.31 8.29
C TRP A 112 -14.19 -16.59 7.70
N ILE A 113 -14.44 -16.20 6.45
CA ILE A 113 -15.73 -16.39 5.77
C ILE A 113 -15.68 -17.63 4.85
N GLY A 114 -14.53 -18.31 4.74
CA GLY A 114 -14.32 -19.43 3.83
C GLY A 114 -14.16 -19.02 2.36
N LEU A 115 -13.81 -17.75 2.09
CA LEU A 115 -13.60 -17.26 0.74
C LEU A 115 -12.19 -17.62 0.24
N PRO A 116 -12.04 -18.26 -0.93
CA PRO A 116 -10.73 -18.57 -1.48
C PRO A 116 -9.94 -17.30 -1.84
N VAL A 117 -8.65 -17.30 -1.52
CA VAL A 117 -7.70 -16.24 -1.88
C VAL A 117 -6.56 -16.86 -2.67
N ILE A 118 -6.35 -16.38 -3.89
CA ILE A 118 -5.28 -16.85 -4.76
C ILE A 118 -4.17 -15.81 -4.77
N ARG A 119 -2.96 -16.21 -4.35
CA ARG A 119 -1.75 -15.40 -4.54
C ARG A 119 -1.10 -15.75 -5.87
N LEU A 120 -0.95 -14.75 -6.73
CA LEU A 120 -0.22 -14.89 -7.97
C LEU A 120 1.28 -15.00 -7.69
N SER A 121 1.97 -15.78 -8.52
CA SER A 121 3.43 -15.82 -8.54
C SER A 121 4.02 -14.52 -9.09
N ARG A 122 5.32 -14.31 -8.89
CA ARG A 122 6.04 -13.18 -9.49
C ARG A 122 5.99 -13.20 -11.03
N ARG A 123 5.92 -14.38 -11.63
CA ARG A 123 5.84 -14.53 -13.10
C ARG A 123 4.49 -14.04 -13.62
N GLU A 124 3.41 -14.43 -12.95
CA GLU A 124 2.04 -14.02 -13.31
C GLU A 124 1.77 -12.53 -13.01
N THR A 125 2.43 -11.98 -11.99
CA THR A 125 2.34 -10.55 -11.65
C THR A 125 3.11 -9.68 -12.67
N ARG A 126 4.00 -10.26 -13.49
CA ARG A 126 4.87 -9.50 -14.38
C ARG A 126 4.06 -8.86 -15.51
N GLY A 127 4.02 -7.53 -15.54
CA GLY A 127 3.38 -6.78 -16.62
C GLY A 127 1.87 -6.56 -16.45
N SER A 128 1.28 -6.99 -15.32
CA SER A 128 -0.15 -6.75 -15.03
C SER A 128 -0.51 -5.26 -15.08
N SER A 129 0.40 -4.37 -14.67
CA SER A 129 0.23 -2.92 -14.71
C SER A 129 0.58 -2.28 -16.06
N MET A 130 1.17 -3.03 -16.99
CA MET A 130 1.61 -2.52 -18.30
C MET A 130 0.71 -2.97 -19.44
N THR A 131 -0.19 -3.93 -19.23
CA THR A 131 -1.01 -4.54 -20.27
C THR A 131 -2.48 -4.19 -20.08
N CYS A 132 -3.17 -3.85 -21.16
CA CYS A 132 -4.61 -3.58 -21.13
C CYS A 132 -5.38 -4.89 -20.87
N PRO A 133 -6.23 -4.97 -19.84
CA PRO A 133 -7.00 -6.18 -19.54
C PRO A 133 -8.09 -6.48 -20.59
N ARG A 134 -8.40 -5.52 -21.48
CA ARG A 134 -9.41 -5.69 -22.54
C ARG A 134 -8.80 -6.18 -23.86
N CYS A 135 -7.66 -5.62 -24.27
CA CYS A 135 -7.07 -5.89 -25.60
C CYS A 135 -5.66 -6.47 -25.57
N GLY A 136 -4.99 -6.57 -24.42
CA GLY A 136 -3.63 -7.11 -24.34
C GLY A 136 -2.52 -6.16 -24.83
N GLU A 137 -2.87 -4.96 -25.31
CA GLU A 137 -1.88 -3.97 -25.72
C GLU A 137 -1.12 -3.38 -24.53
N ARG A 138 0.12 -2.98 -24.78
CA ARG A 138 0.98 -2.37 -23.77
C ARG A 138 0.59 -0.90 -23.56
N LEU A 139 0.04 -0.58 -22.38
CA LEU A 139 -0.41 0.75 -21.98
C LEU A 139 0.74 1.75 -21.77
N GLN A 140 1.94 1.27 -21.42
CA GLN A 140 3.10 2.13 -21.25
C GLN A 140 4.02 2.03 -22.47
N SER A 141 4.07 3.11 -23.26
CA SER A 141 5.15 3.33 -24.22
C SER A 141 6.46 3.58 -23.48
N ASP A 142 7.55 3.00 -23.99
CA ASP A 142 8.86 3.13 -23.40
C ASP A 142 9.37 4.57 -23.60
N LYS A 143 9.27 5.42 -22.57
CA LYS A 143 9.65 6.84 -22.65
C LYS A 143 11.14 7.05 -22.99
N ARG A 144 11.96 5.98 -22.95
CA ARG A 144 13.40 6.00 -23.25
C ARG A 144 13.75 5.56 -24.68
N LEU A 145 12.81 5.06 -25.47
CA LEU A 145 13.01 4.78 -26.89
C LEU A 145 12.53 5.95 -27.74
N LYS A 146 13.16 7.12 -27.58
CA LYS A 146 13.26 8.06 -28.69
C LYS A 146 14.61 7.77 -29.37
N ARG A 147 14.55 6.98 -30.45
CA ARG A 147 15.60 7.02 -31.47
C ARG A 147 15.52 8.37 -32.17
#